data_AF-A0A661SP73-F1
#
_entry.id   AF-A0A661SP73-F1
#
_cell.length_a   1.000
_cell.length_b   1.000
_cell.length_c   1.000
_cell.angle_alpha   90.00
_cell.angle_beta   90.00
_cell.angle_gamma   90.00
#
_symmetry.space_group_name_H-M   'P 1'
#
loop_
_entity.id
_entity.type
_entity.pdbx_description
1 polymer ?
#
loop_
_entity_poly.entity_id
_entity_poly.type
_entity_poly.pdbx_seq_one_letter_code
_entity_poly.pdbx_strand_id
1 'polypeptide(L)'
;MTRKKLLEIIGKAKAQRTDKLDLSNHGITELPEEIGQLKNLSQLYLSGNHLCELPKSLFQLRNLAMLYLNANHLAQVPEEIGQLKKLAILDLSQNQMSQLPRAIVQLKTLTIFYLNNNCLSKLPTEIIHLKRLKVLDVDDNPLTFPPPEIVSQGLSAIRDYLKKSDKGGQILYEAKLMVVGQGGVGKTCLTERLIRDKYPEKKAITEGIRIQPWVFTAPDGTNTRITLNVWDFGGQEIYHATHQFFLTRHALYVLVWDALQEGGYDDRIYYWLNIITAFAEDSPILIVMNKSDQQSRDLNLANLRQQYPQIVISEKVSARNGARTDSLRAMICRQAWDLPLMGTFWPSSWLAVRKALESASRHHAPYEKYLRLCEKAGIGEREAGTLSQYLHNLGIIMHFHNDPLLKDTIILKPEWGTDAVYKVLDAQPVCGRKGILHTKDL
;
A
#
# COMPACT_ATOMS: atom_id res chain seq x y z
N MET A 1 -8.93 37.09 -15.19
CA MET A 1 -9.93 37.84 -16.00
C MET A 1 -10.82 38.63 -15.07
N THR A 2 -11.24 39.86 -15.39
CA THR A 2 -12.12 40.64 -14.50
C THR A 2 -13.56 40.12 -14.53
N ARG A 3 -14.28 40.23 -13.41
CA ARG A 3 -15.70 39.84 -13.31
C ARG A 3 -16.58 40.51 -14.37
N LYS A 4 -16.34 41.80 -14.65
CA LYS A 4 -17.07 42.54 -15.71
C LYS A 4 -16.90 41.88 -17.09
N LYS A 5 -15.67 41.54 -17.48
CA LYS A 5 -15.39 40.87 -18.76
C LYS A 5 -16.04 39.48 -18.82
N LEU A 6 -16.01 38.74 -17.72
CA LEU A 6 -16.68 37.43 -17.63
C LEU A 6 -18.21 37.56 -17.81
N LEU A 7 -18.85 38.53 -17.16
CA LEU A 7 -20.29 38.79 -17.33
C LEU A 7 -20.63 39.21 -18.77
N GLU A 8 -19.78 39.99 -19.43
CA GLU A 8 -19.96 40.34 -20.85
C GLU A 8 -19.88 39.11 -21.76
N ILE A 9 -18.95 38.18 -21.51
CA ILE A 9 -18.85 36.92 -22.26
C ILE A 9 -20.09 36.05 -22.04
N ILE A 10 -20.53 35.88 -20.80
CA ILE A 10 -21.74 35.12 -20.46
C ILE A 10 -22.98 35.76 -21.11
N GLY A 11 -23.10 37.09 -21.06
CA GLY A 11 -24.20 37.82 -21.70
C GLY A 11 -24.24 37.61 -23.22
N LYS A 12 -23.09 37.64 -23.89
CA LYS A 12 -22.96 37.34 -25.32
C LYS A 12 -23.35 35.89 -25.63
N ALA A 13 -22.84 34.92 -24.87
CA ALA A 13 -23.17 33.51 -25.04
C ALA A 13 -24.67 33.24 -24.84
N LYS A 14 -25.30 33.93 -23.89
CA LYS A 14 -26.75 33.87 -23.66
C LYS A 14 -27.53 34.38 -24.87
N ALA A 15 -27.16 35.57 -25.38
CA ALA A 15 -27.82 36.18 -26.52
C ALA A 15 -27.69 35.33 -27.79
N GLN A 16 -26.53 34.70 -27.98
CA GLN A 16 -26.22 33.82 -29.11
C GLN A 16 -26.78 32.39 -28.95
N ARG A 17 -27.38 32.07 -27.79
CA ARG A 17 -27.88 30.72 -27.47
C ARG A 17 -26.80 29.64 -27.63
N THR A 18 -25.57 29.97 -27.29
CA THR A 18 -24.41 29.12 -27.51
C THR A 18 -24.54 27.77 -26.80
N ASP A 19 -24.12 26.71 -27.49
CA ASP A 19 -24.09 25.34 -27.00
C ASP A 19 -22.72 24.93 -26.42
N LYS A 20 -21.64 25.65 -26.76
CA LYS A 20 -20.28 25.48 -26.23
C LYS A 20 -19.69 26.80 -25.73
N LEU A 21 -19.23 26.82 -24.48
CA LEU A 21 -18.54 27.97 -23.88
C LEU A 21 -17.20 27.54 -23.31
N ASP A 22 -16.14 28.20 -23.75
CA ASP A 22 -14.78 27.99 -23.25
C ASP A 22 -14.31 29.21 -22.46
N LEU A 23 -13.99 28.97 -21.19
CA LEU A 23 -13.50 29.92 -20.21
C LEU A 23 -12.19 29.41 -19.58
N SER A 24 -11.49 28.49 -20.24
CA SER A 24 -10.27 27.86 -19.73
C SER A 24 -9.08 28.84 -19.71
N ASN A 25 -8.16 28.69 -18.76
CA ASN A 25 -6.91 29.46 -18.68
C ASN A 25 -7.09 30.99 -18.59
N HIS A 26 -8.14 31.46 -17.91
CA HIS A 26 -8.44 32.88 -17.77
C HIS A 26 -8.12 33.45 -16.38
N GLY A 27 -7.60 32.63 -15.46
CA GLY A 27 -7.37 33.02 -14.07
C GLY A 27 -8.67 33.48 -13.40
N ILE A 28 -9.76 32.73 -13.61
CA ILE A 28 -11.05 32.98 -12.98
C ILE A 28 -10.99 32.44 -11.55
N THR A 29 -11.27 33.29 -10.57
CA THR A 29 -11.33 32.92 -9.15
C THR A 29 -12.74 32.57 -8.70
N GLU A 30 -13.76 33.16 -9.33
CA GLU A 30 -15.17 32.96 -9.01
C GLU A 30 -15.99 32.95 -10.30
N LEU A 31 -16.88 31.97 -10.45
CA LEU A 31 -17.83 31.90 -11.55
C LEU A 31 -19.17 32.53 -11.09
N PRO A 32 -19.71 33.52 -11.82
CA PRO A 32 -20.89 34.25 -11.37
C PRO A 32 -22.18 33.45 -11.61
N GLU A 33 -23.22 33.69 -10.81
CA GLU A 33 -24.51 32.98 -10.87
C GLU A 33 -25.25 33.15 -12.23
N GLU A 34 -24.88 34.16 -13.02
CA GLU A 34 -25.39 34.37 -14.37
C GLU A 34 -25.06 33.21 -15.32
N ILE A 35 -24.05 32.38 -15.01
CA ILE A 35 -23.72 31.20 -15.83
C ILE A 35 -24.93 30.25 -15.98
N GLY A 36 -25.78 30.14 -14.94
CA GLY A 36 -26.96 29.30 -14.99
C GLY A 36 -28.05 29.78 -15.94
N GLN A 37 -27.91 30.97 -16.54
CA GLN A 37 -28.83 31.50 -17.55
C GLN A 37 -28.58 30.90 -18.95
N LEU A 38 -27.45 30.23 -19.17
CA LEU A 38 -27.05 29.63 -20.46
C LEU A 38 -27.79 28.30 -20.74
N LYS A 39 -29.12 28.31 -20.78
CA LYS A 39 -29.94 27.07 -20.81
C LYS A 39 -29.71 26.15 -22.03
N ASN A 40 -29.10 26.65 -23.12
CA ASN A 40 -28.75 25.85 -24.30
C ASN A 40 -27.36 25.19 -24.22
N LEU A 41 -26.56 25.53 -23.20
CA LEU A 41 -25.19 25.05 -23.09
C LEU A 41 -25.14 23.54 -22.91
N SER A 42 -24.35 22.91 -23.77
CA SER A 42 -24.07 21.47 -23.77
C SER A 42 -22.61 21.16 -23.41
N GLN A 43 -21.69 22.10 -23.62
CA GLN A 43 -20.27 21.96 -23.29
C GLN A 43 -19.76 23.20 -22.57
N LEU A 44 -19.15 23.00 -21.40
CA LEU A 44 -18.53 24.06 -20.61
C LEU A 44 -17.10 23.68 -20.25
N TYR A 45 -16.16 24.52 -20.66
CA TYR A 45 -14.73 24.34 -20.36
C TYR A 45 -14.30 25.45 -19.38
N LEU A 46 -13.81 25.04 -18.22
CA LEU A 46 -13.36 25.90 -17.11
C LEU A 46 -11.96 25.50 -16.63
N SER A 47 -11.22 24.76 -17.45
CA SER A 47 -9.93 24.18 -17.11
C SER A 47 -8.85 25.24 -16.85
N GLY A 48 -7.91 24.99 -15.95
CA GLY A 48 -6.76 25.87 -15.72
C GLY A 48 -7.16 27.24 -15.16
N ASN A 49 -8.05 27.26 -14.17
CA ASN A 49 -8.47 28.48 -13.47
C ASN A 49 -8.14 28.36 -11.96
N HIS A 50 -8.60 29.31 -11.16
CA HIS A 50 -8.39 29.34 -9.71
C HIS A 50 -9.70 29.19 -8.95
N LEU A 51 -10.65 28.39 -9.48
CA LEU A 51 -11.95 28.20 -8.86
C LEU A 51 -11.80 27.36 -7.58
N CYS A 52 -12.28 27.90 -6.47
CA CYS A 52 -12.39 27.17 -5.19
C CYS A 52 -13.80 26.60 -4.96
N GLU A 53 -14.81 27.20 -5.60
CA GLU A 53 -16.21 26.79 -5.51
C GLU A 53 -16.96 26.98 -6.84
N LEU A 54 -18.15 26.39 -6.95
CA LEU A 54 -19.01 26.48 -8.12
C LEU A 54 -20.38 27.06 -7.72
N PRO A 55 -20.90 28.06 -8.46
CA PRO A 55 -22.21 28.65 -8.18
C PRO A 55 -23.32 27.61 -8.37
N LYS A 56 -24.33 27.64 -7.51
CA LYS A 56 -25.42 26.64 -7.56
C LYS A 56 -26.20 26.69 -8.87
N SER A 57 -26.28 27.86 -9.50
CA SER A 57 -26.93 28.04 -10.80
C SER A 57 -26.27 27.26 -11.95
N LEU A 58 -24.98 26.93 -11.87
CA LEU A 58 -24.30 26.09 -12.89
C LEU A 58 -25.01 24.75 -13.04
N PHE A 59 -25.50 24.18 -11.95
CA PHE A 59 -26.17 22.88 -11.96
C PHE A 59 -27.60 22.93 -12.49
N GLN A 60 -28.12 24.12 -12.80
CA GLN A 60 -29.39 24.30 -13.49
C GLN A 60 -29.26 24.17 -15.02
N LEU A 61 -28.05 23.97 -15.55
CA LEU A 61 -27.77 23.77 -16.98
C LEU A 61 -28.18 22.35 -17.42
N ARG A 62 -29.49 22.10 -17.54
CA ARG A 62 -30.06 20.76 -17.80
C ARG A 62 -29.61 20.11 -19.12
N ASN A 63 -29.06 20.89 -20.06
CA ASN A 63 -28.55 20.42 -21.34
C ASN A 63 -27.05 20.08 -21.32
N LEU A 64 -26.35 20.34 -20.22
CA LEU A 64 -24.91 20.14 -20.12
C LEU A 64 -24.56 18.65 -20.24
N ALA A 65 -23.73 18.35 -21.23
CA ALA A 65 -23.23 17.01 -21.57
C ALA A 65 -21.73 16.86 -21.27
N MET A 66 -20.96 17.95 -21.33
CA MET A 66 -19.54 17.96 -21.02
C MET A 66 -19.20 19.11 -20.07
N LEU A 67 -18.53 18.79 -18.97
CA LEU A 67 -18.05 19.77 -18.00
C LEU A 67 -16.58 19.48 -17.67
N TYR A 68 -15.70 20.40 -18.05
CA TYR A 68 -14.27 20.33 -17.76
C TYR A 68 -13.91 21.35 -16.69
N LEU A 69 -13.43 20.87 -15.55
CA LEU A 69 -13.06 21.65 -14.36
C LEU A 69 -11.64 21.34 -13.89
N ASN A 70 -10.85 20.66 -14.72
CA ASN A 70 -9.51 20.24 -14.36
C ASN A 70 -8.55 21.41 -14.14
N ALA A 71 -7.52 21.19 -13.32
CA ALA A 71 -6.54 22.21 -12.94
C ALA A 71 -7.22 23.45 -12.33
N ASN A 72 -7.90 23.23 -11.20
CA ASN A 72 -8.51 24.27 -10.35
C ASN A 72 -8.16 24.01 -8.87
N HIS A 73 -8.81 24.69 -7.94
CA HIS A 73 -8.61 24.55 -6.49
C HIS A 73 -9.88 24.06 -5.79
N LEU A 74 -10.70 23.25 -6.48
CA LEU A 74 -11.95 22.74 -5.92
C LEU A 74 -11.65 21.73 -4.81
N ALA A 75 -12.06 22.05 -3.59
CA ALA A 75 -12.02 21.12 -2.46
C ALA A 75 -13.25 20.19 -2.43
N GLN A 76 -14.36 20.62 -3.05
CA GLN A 76 -15.61 19.88 -3.11
C GLN A 76 -16.43 20.27 -4.34
N VAL A 77 -17.32 19.38 -4.75
CA VAL A 77 -18.40 19.66 -5.71
C VAL A 77 -19.73 19.53 -4.96
N PRO A 78 -20.66 20.49 -5.09
CA PRO A 78 -21.90 20.47 -4.32
C PRO A 78 -22.86 19.36 -4.79
N GLU A 79 -23.78 18.95 -3.92
CA GLU A 79 -24.77 17.89 -4.18
C GLU A 79 -25.69 18.21 -5.38
N GLU A 80 -25.83 19.49 -5.72
CA GLU A 80 -26.53 19.97 -6.91
C GLU A 80 -25.94 19.40 -8.21
N ILE A 81 -24.71 18.87 -8.26
CA ILE A 81 -24.16 18.17 -9.43
C ILE A 81 -25.10 17.08 -9.97
N GLY A 82 -25.85 16.41 -9.09
CA GLY A 82 -26.82 15.39 -9.49
C GLY A 82 -27.95 15.92 -10.38
N GLN A 83 -28.13 17.23 -10.50
CA GLN A 83 -29.12 17.87 -11.37
C GLN A 83 -28.76 17.81 -12.86
N LEU A 84 -27.48 17.60 -13.20
CA LEU A 84 -26.98 17.53 -14.59
C LEU A 84 -27.24 16.15 -15.22
N LYS A 85 -28.52 15.80 -15.42
CA LYS A 85 -28.93 14.45 -15.86
C LYS A 85 -28.43 14.03 -17.25
N LYS A 86 -27.95 14.97 -18.08
CA LYS A 86 -27.38 14.71 -19.41
C LYS A 86 -25.85 14.63 -19.43
N LEU A 87 -25.18 14.82 -18.30
CA LEU A 87 -23.73 14.88 -18.24
C LEU A 87 -23.09 13.53 -18.60
N ALA A 88 -22.36 13.50 -19.72
CA ALA A 88 -21.67 12.34 -20.25
C ALA A 88 -20.18 12.34 -19.94
N ILE A 89 -19.57 13.53 -19.81
CA ILE A 89 -18.15 13.71 -19.47
C ILE A 89 -18.04 14.71 -18.33
N LEU A 90 -17.32 14.31 -17.29
CA LEU A 90 -16.94 15.18 -16.17
C LEU A 90 -15.44 15.02 -15.93
N ASP A 91 -14.72 16.14 -15.97
CA ASP A 91 -13.30 16.18 -15.64
C ASP A 91 -13.08 17.06 -14.42
N LEU A 92 -12.68 16.43 -13.30
CA LEU A 92 -12.34 17.05 -12.03
C LEU A 92 -10.86 16.80 -11.68
N SER A 93 -10.04 16.38 -12.65
CA SER A 93 -8.63 16.08 -12.41
C SER A 93 -7.83 17.30 -11.96
N GLN A 94 -6.72 17.10 -11.24
CA GLN A 94 -5.85 18.19 -10.75
C GLN A 94 -6.64 19.24 -9.93
N ASN A 95 -7.32 18.78 -8.88
CA ASN A 95 -8.04 19.60 -7.91
C ASN A 95 -7.60 19.20 -6.49
N GLN A 96 -8.34 19.63 -5.46
CA GLN A 96 -8.02 19.38 -4.04
C GLN A 96 -9.11 18.55 -3.36
N MET A 97 -9.83 17.73 -4.12
CA MET A 97 -10.99 17.01 -3.61
C MET A 97 -10.59 15.90 -2.65
N SER A 98 -11.17 15.90 -1.46
CA SER A 98 -10.99 14.83 -0.47
C SER A 98 -12.14 13.81 -0.46
N GLN A 99 -13.31 14.19 -0.99
CA GLN A 99 -14.50 13.35 -1.09
C GLN A 99 -15.34 13.67 -2.34
N LEU A 100 -16.17 12.71 -2.75
CA LEU A 100 -17.19 12.91 -3.79
C LEU A 100 -18.57 13.16 -3.16
N PRO A 101 -19.39 14.07 -3.71
CA PRO A 101 -20.77 14.24 -3.26
C PRO A 101 -21.60 12.98 -3.53
N ARG A 102 -22.56 12.67 -2.66
CA ARG A 102 -23.42 11.48 -2.81
C ARG A 102 -24.21 11.53 -4.12
N ALA A 103 -24.60 12.73 -4.56
CA ALA A 103 -25.33 12.96 -5.79
C ALA A 103 -24.56 12.61 -7.07
N ILE A 104 -23.24 12.33 -7.02
CA ILE A 104 -22.48 11.90 -8.20
C ILE A 104 -23.11 10.66 -8.86
N VAL A 105 -23.72 9.78 -8.05
CA VAL A 105 -24.37 8.54 -8.49
C VAL A 105 -25.65 8.79 -9.30
N GLN A 106 -26.16 10.02 -9.27
CA GLN A 106 -27.35 10.43 -10.01
C GLN A 106 -27.04 10.75 -11.48
N LEU A 107 -25.76 10.88 -11.86
CA LEU A 107 -25.30 11.13 -13.22
C LEU A 107 -25.38 9.86 -14.08
N LYS A 108 -26.57 9.32 -14.29
CA LYS A 108 -26.79 8.01 -14.95
C LYS A 108 -26.32 7.96 -16.41
N THR A 109 -26.05 9.11 -17.02
CA THR A 109 -25.54 9.26 -18.39
C THR A 109 -24.02 9.34 -18.47
N LEU A 110 -23.32 9.45 -17.34
CA LEU A 110 -21.87 9.62 -17.28
C LEU A 110 -21.14 8.43 -17.90
N THR A 111 -20.20 8.73 -18.79
CA THR A 111 -19.41 7.75 -19.55
C THR A 111 -17.91 7.88 -19.30
N ILE A 112 -17.44 9.10 -19.04
CA ILE A 112 -16.04 9.41 -18.74
C ILE A 112 -16.02 10.27 -17.48
N PHE A 113 -15.21 9.85 -16.51
CA PHE A 113 -15.02 10.56 -15.27
C PHE A 113 -13.54 10.59 -14.88
N TYR A 114 -12.93 11.78 -14.93
CA TYR A 114 -11.54 11.99 -14.51
C TYR A 114 -11.51 12.61 -13.12
N LEU A 115 -10.78 11.97 -12.21
CA LEU A 115 -10.56 12.36 -10.81
C LEU A 115 -9.09 12.28 -10.41
N ASN A 116 -8.20 11.98 -11.36
CA ASN A 116 -6.79 11.84 -11.08
C ASN A 116 -6.17 13.13 -10.52
N ASN A 117 -5.09 13.01 -9.75
CA ASN A 117 -4.42 14.12 -9.07
C ASN A 117 -5.39 14.90 -8.16
N ASN A 118 -5.93 14.21 -7.16
CA ASN A 118 -6.77 14.77 -6.10
C ASN A 118 -6.33 14.16 -4.75
N CYS A 119 -7.08 14.45 -3.67
CA CYS A 119 -6.80 13.97 -2.32
C CYS A 119 -7.83 12.90 -1.86
N LEU A 120 -8.40 12.12 -2.78
CA LEU A 120 -9.43 11.13 -2.45
C LEU A 120 -8.81 9.97 -1.69
N SER A 121 -9.32 9.71 -0.48
CA SER A 121 -8.93 8.53 0.31
C SER A 121 -9.81 7.32 0.04
N LYS A 122 -11.04 7.53 -0.45
CA LYS A 122 -12.03 6.48 -0.74
C LYS A 122 -12.91 6.83 -1.94
N LEU A 123 -13.35 5.83 -2.68
CA LEU A 123 -14.46 5.92 -3.64
C LEU A 123 -15.77 5.45 -2.98
N PRO A 124 -16.91 6.12 -3.23
CA PRO A 124 -18.21 5.66 -2.77
C PRO A 124 -18.59 4.34 -3.45
N THR A 125 -19.12 3.37 -2.70
CA THR A 125 -19.51 2.06 -3.25
C THR A 125 -20.58 2.21 -4.33
N GLU A 126 -21.44 3.22 -4.20
CA GLU A 126 -22.52 3.52 -5.12
C GLU A 126 -22.07 3.96 -6.52
N ILE A 127 -20.77 4.20 -6.75
CA ILE A 127 -20.21 4.46 -8.09
C ILE A 127 -20.50 3.28 -9.03
N ILE A 128 -20.72 2.06 -8.50
CA ILE A 128 -21.15 0.89 -9.27
C ILE A 128 -22.51 1.09 -9.97
N HIS A 129 -23.33 2.04 -9.50
CA HIS A 129 -24.61 2.37 -10.10
C HIS A 129 -24.49 3.24 -11.37
N LEU A 130 -23.29 3.74 -11.70
CA LEU A 130 -23.00 4.42 -12.96
C LEU A 130 -22.76 3.39 -14.06
N LYS A 131 -23.86 2.75 -14.51
CA LYS A 131 -23.84 1.64 -15.48
C LYS A 131 -23.26 2.00 -16.85
N ARG A 132 -23.28 3.29 -17.23
CA ARG A 132 -22.76 3.79 -18.50
C ARG A 132 -21.29 4.22 -18.44
N LEU A 133 -20.69 4.24 -17.25
CA LEU A 133 -19.31 4.65 -17.06
C LEU A 133 -18.38 3.65 -17.76
N LYS A 134 -17.53 4.15 -18.66
CA LYS A 134 -16.55 3.39 -19.44
C LYS A 134 -15.13 3.70 -19.00
N VAL A 135 -14.87 4.96 -18.66
CA VAL A 135 -13.58 5.45 -18.18
C VAL A 135 -13.77 6.07 -16.81
N LEU A 136 -13.01 5.59 -15.84
CA LEU A 136 -12.85 6.17 -14.52
C LEU A 136 -11.35 6.24 -14.28
N ASP A 137 -10.83 7.45 -14.18
CA ASP A 137 -9.43 7.69 -13.85
C ASP A 137 -9.36 8.29 -12.45
N VAL A 138 -8.66 7.61 -11.55
CA VAL A 138 -8.49 8.00 -10.15
C VAL A 138 -7.03 7.96 -9.73
N ASP A 139 -6.12 7.92 -10.72
CA ASP A 139 -4.69 7.83 -10.47
C ASP A 139 -4.19 9.05 -9.66
N ASP A 140 -3.06 8.93 -8.98
CA ASP A 140 -2.52 9.99 -8.12
C ASP A 140 -3.53 10.49 -7.07
N ASN A 141 -4.23 9.56 -6.43
CA ASN A 141 -5.03 9.79 -5.22
C ASN A 141 -4.55 8.84 -4.10
N PRO A 142 -4.58 9.25 -2.82
CA PRO A 142 -4.22 8.40 -1.68
C PRO A 142 -5.34 7.39 -1.33
N LEU A 143 -5.83 6.65 -2.32
CA LEU A 143 -6.93 5.71 -2.17
C LEU A 143 -6.53 4.52 -1.29
N THR A 144 -7.28 4.33 -0.20
CA THR A 144 -7.25 3.13 0.65
C THR A 144 -8.44 2.20 0.33
N PHE A 145 -9.44 2.71 -0.38
CA PHE A 145 -10.64 1.97 -0.74
C PHE A 145 -11.22 2.46 -2.09
N PRO A 146 -11.11 1.67 -3.17
CA PRO A 146 -10.36 0.43 -3.30
C PRO A 146 -8.84 0.64 -3.12
N PRO A 147 -8.09 -0.41 -2.77
CA PRO A 147 -6.64 -0.34 -2.74
C PRO A 147 -6.02 -0.07 -4.12
N PRO A 148 -4.81 0.53 -4.20
CA PRO A 148 -4.16 0.89 -5.47
C PRO A 148 -4.00 -0.27 -6.46
N GLU A 149 -3.76 -1.48 -5.97
CA GLU A 149 -3.61 -2.68 -6.79
C GLU A 149 -4.91 -3.13 -7.45
N ILE A 150 -6.07 -2.80 -6.86
CA ILE A 150 -7.38 -3.00 -7.49
C ILE A 150 -7.65 -1.88 -8.50
N VAL A 151 -7.24 -0.65 -8.18
CA VAL A 151 -7.39 0.50 -9.07
C VAL A 151 -6.61 0.30 -10.36
N SER A 152 -5.36 -0.18 -10.28
CA SER A 152 -4.48 -0.41 -11.45
C SER A 152 -5.00 -1.48 -12.42
N GLN A 153 -5.93 -2.34 -11.98
CA GLN A 153 -6.62 -3.31 -12.83
C GLN A 153 -7.81 -2.71 -13.61
N GLY A 154 -8.14 -1.45 -13.35
CA GLY A 154 -9.15 -0.67 -14.04
C GLY A 154 -10.57 -0.83 -13.51
N LEU A 155 -11.51 -0.14 -14.17
CA LEU A 155 -12.90 0.03 -13.72
C LEU A 155 -13.65 -1.28 -13.46
N SER A 156 -13.34 -2.36 -14.18
CA SER A 156 -13.99 -3.66 -13.97
C SER A 156 -13.66 -4.24 -12.58
N ALA A 157 -12.38 -4.25 -12.20
CA ALA A 157 -11.91 -4.72 -10.90
C ALA A 157 -12.44 -3.84 -9.77
N ILE A 158 -12.40 -2.51 -9.95
CA ILE A 158 -12.99 -1.55 -8.99
C ILE A 158 -14.47 -1.89 -8.74
N ARG A 159 -15.25 -2.12 -9.80
CA ARG A 159 -16.69 -2.45 -9.65
C ARG A 159 -16.90 -3.75 -8.91
N ASP A 160 -16.14 -4.79 -9.24
CA ASP A 160 -16.32 -6.10 -8.63
C ASP A 160 -15.90 -6.11 -7.16
N TYR A 161 -14.85 -5.37 -6.82
CA TYR A 161 -14.43 -5.11 -5.45
C TYR A 161 -15.50 -4.34 -4.64
N LEU A 162 -16.01 -3.23 -5.18
CA LEU A 162 -17.03 -2.40 -4.50
C LEU A 162 -18.39 -3.11 -4.38
N LYS A 163 -18.76 -4.00 -5.30
CA LYS A 163 -19.98 -4.82 -5.13
C LYS A 163 -19.89 -5.78 -3.94
N LYS A 164 -18.68 -6.19 -3.55
CA LYS A 164 -18.46 -7.17 -2.48
C LYS A 164 -18.34 -6.53 -1.11
N SER A 165 -17.96 -5.25 -1.03
CA SER A 165 -17.84 -4.55 0.25
C SER A 165 -19.15 -4.46 1.02
N ASP A 166 -20.29 -4.47 0.33
CA ASP A 166 -21.62 -4.44 0.94
C ASP A 166 -21.99 -5.77 1.65
N LYS A 167 -21.21 -6.85 1.43
CA LYS A 167 -21.43 -8.18 2.01
C LYS A 167 -20.65 -8.40 3.32
N GLY A 168 -20.29 -7.31 3.99
CA GLY A 168 -19.41 -7.33 5.15
C GLY A 168 -17.93 -7.44 4.77
N GLY A 169 -17.08 -7.10 5.73
CA GLY A 169 -15.63 -7.04 5.60
C GLY A 169 -15.06 -6.30 6.81
N GLN A 170 -13.75 -6.11 6.83
CA GLN A 170 -13.11 -5.39 7.93
C GLN A 170 -11.90 -4.62 7.43
N ILE A 171 -11.59 -3.52 8.10
CA ILE A 171 -10.31 -2.83 7.91
C ILE A 171 -9.23 -3.64 8.62
N LEU A 172 -8.19 -4.01 7.89
CA LEU A 172 -7.02 -4.68 8.44
C LEU A 172 -5.94 -3.67 8.78
N TYR A 173 -5.45 -3.77 10.01
CA TYR A 173 -4.30 -3.03 10.47
C TYR A 173 -3.16 -4.01 10.76
N GLU A 174 -2.65 -4.60 9.69
CA GLU A 174 -1.59 -5.61 9.73
C GLU A 174 -0.45 -5.25 8.78
N ALA A 175 0.78 -5.52 9.18
CA ALA A 175 1.95 -5.40 8.32
C ALA A 175 3.03 -6.41 8.70
N LYS A 176 4.04 -6.55 7.84
CA LYS A 176 5.18 -7.44 8.05
C LYS A 176 6.38 -6.66 8.59
N LEU A 177 7.01 -7.16 9.64
CA LEU A 177 8.25 -6.62 10.22
C LEU A 177 9.38 -7.63 10.02
N MET A 178 10.44 -7.21 9.35
CA MET A 178 11.60 -8.05 9.02
C MET A 178 12.78 -7.67 9.90
N VAL A 179 13.22 -8.58 10.78
CA VAL A 179 14.40 -8.37 11.63
C VAL A 179 15.58 -9.08 10.98
N VAL A 180 16.51 -8.28 10.45
CA VAL A 180 17.66 -8.74 9.66
C VAL A 180 18.96 -8.17 10.20
N GLY A 181 20.10 -8.70 9.75
CA GLY A 181 21.42 -8.32 10.24
C GLY A 181 22.31 -9.53 10.48
N GLN A 182 23.59 -9.28 10.76
CA GLN A 182 24.60 -10.32 10.89
C GLN A 182 24.28 -11.36 11.98
N GLY A 183 24.89 -12.56 11.89
CA GLY A 183 24.92 -13.50 13.01
C GLY A 183 25.46 -12.85 14.28
N GLY A 184 24.88 -13.18 15.45
CA GLY A 184 25.43 -12.73 16.74
C GLY A 184 25.17 -11.26 17.16
N VAL A 185 24.55 -10.43 16.30
CA VAL A 185 24.18 -9.02 16.64
C VAL A 185 23.06 -8.91 17.68
N GLY A 186 22.37 -10.01 17.96
CA GLY A 186 21.33 -10.08 19.00
C GLY A 186 19.91 -9.81 18.51
N LYS A 187 19.58 -10.14 17.25
CA LYS A 187 18.22 -10.02 16.67
C LYS A 187 17.14 -10.62 17.57
N THR A 188 17.26 -11.90 17.91
CA THR A 188 16.28 -12.59 18.76
C THR A 188 16.16 -11.99 20.16
N CYS A 189 17.28 -11.57 20.76
CA CYS A 189 17.24 -10.90 22.06
C CYS A 189 16.53 -9.54 21.98
N LEU A 190 16.76 -8.78 20.91
CA LEU A 190 16.08 -7.51 20.67
C LEU A 190 14.58 -7.72 20.44
N THR A 191 14.21 -8.69 19.61
CA THR A 191 12.82 -9.04 19.32
C THR A 191 12.07 -9.46 20.60
N GLU A 192 12.63 -10.33 21.44
CA GLU A 192 12.02 -10.70 22.73
C GLU A 192 11.86 -9.49 23.66
N ARG A 193 12.85 -8.59 23.69
CA ARG A 193 12.79 -7.37 24.49
C ARG A 193 11.72 -6.41 23.99
N LEU A 194 11.58 -6.24 22.68
CA LEU A 194 10.57 -5.36 22.08
C LEU A 194 9.15 -5.88 22.31
N ILE A 195 8.93 -7.17 22.10
CA ILE A 195 7.59 -7.78 22.14
C ILE A 195 7.13 -8.11 23.56
N ARG A 196 8.01 -8.67 24.39
CA ARG A 196 7.64 -9.27 25.69
C ARG A 196 8.28 -8.59 26.89
N ASP A 197 9.13 -7.59 26.64
CA ASP A 197 9.97 -6.95 27.64
C ASP A 197 10.84 -7.93 28.44
N LYS A 198 11.36 -8.94 27.76
CA LYS A 198 12.22 -9.98 28.34
C LYS A 198 13.55 -10.06 27.61
N TYR A 199 14.61 -10.41 28.33
CA TYR A 199 15.90 -10.75 27.76
C TYR A 199 16.21 -12.22 28.06
N PRO A 200 16.39 -13.08 27.04
CA PRO A 200 16.67 -14.49 27.27
C PRO A 200 18.06 -14.67 27.88
N GLU A 201 18.16 -15.41 29.01
CA GLU A 201 19.42 -15.61 29.74
C GLU A 201 20.42 -16.51 28.99
N LYS A 202 19.92 -17.46 28.19
CA LYS A 202 20.73 -18.25 27.27
C LYS A 202 20.77 -17.55 25.91
N LYS A 203 21.94 -17.56 25.23
CA LYS A 203 22.04 -17.10 23.84
C LYS A 203 20.99 -17.85 23.01
N ALA A 204 19.92 -17.16 22.64
CA ALA A 204 18.88 -17.72 21.80
C ALA A 204 19.50 -17.93 20.41
N ILE A 205 19.73 -19.20 20.06
CA ILE A 205 20.08 -19.58 18.69
C ILE A 205 18.76 -19.88 18.01
N THR A 206 18.40 -19.06 17.03
CA THR A 206 17.24 -19.29 16.17
C THR A 206 17.73 -20.10 14.97
N GLU A 207 17.21 -21.33 14.86
CA GLU A 207 17.30 -22.12 13.63
C GLU A 207 16.12 -21.73 12.72
N GLY A 208 16.39 -21.51 11.45
CA GLY A 208 15.37 -21.12 10.49
C GLY A 208 14.82 -19.71 10.67
N ILE A 209 13.50 -19.57 10.55
CA ILE A 209 12.77 -18.32 10.78
C ILE A 209 11.78 -18.51 11.93
N ARG A 210 11.72 -17.54 12.83
CA ARG A 210 10.66 -17.44 13.82
C ARG A 210 9.67 -16.34 13.44
N ILE A 211 8.42 -16.73 13.21
CA ILE A 211 7.33 -15.81 12.93
C ILE A 211 6.46 -15.68 14.18
N GLN A 212 6.20 -14.44 14.62
CA GLN A 212 5.29 -14.20 15.73
C GLN A 212 4.56 -12.85 15.59
N PRO A 213 3.29 -12.77 16.02
CA PRO A 213 2.56 -11.51 16.02
C PRO A 213 3.05 -10.60 17.14
N TRP A 214 3.16 -9.31 16.85
CA TRP A 214 3.38 -8.26 17.82
C TRP A 214 2.27 -7.21 17.71
N VAL A 215 1.50 -7.05 18.78
CA VAL A 215 0.32 -6.18 18.81
C VAL A 215 0.61 -4.91 19.59
N PHE A 216 0.18 -3.76 19.05
CA PHE A 216 0.29 -2.46 19.67
C PHE A 216 -0.95 -1.60 19.37
N THR A 217 -1.05 -0.45 20.04
CA THR A 217 -2.08 0.56 19.77
C THR A 217 -1.55 1.52 18.72
N ALA A 218 -2.43 1.90 17.78
CA ALA A 218 -2.13 2.85 16.72
C ALA A 218 -1.66 4.21 17.28
N PRO A 219 -0.77 4.92 16.56
CA PRO A 219 -0.26 6.23 16.97
C PRO A 219 -1.23 7.39 16.67
N ASP A 220 -2.43 7.10 16.12
CA ASP A 220 -3.43 8.07 15.68
C ASP A 220 -4.31 8.64 16.81
N GLY A 221 -4.00 8.29 18.06
CA GLY A 221 -4.79 8.66 19.24
C GLY A 221 -6.08 7.86 19.39
N THR A 222 -6.35 6.92 18.50
CA THR A 222 -7.44 5.94 18.64
C THR A 222 -6.93 4.71 19.37
N ASN A 223 -7.85 3.93 19.94
CA ASN A 223 -7.49 2.64 20.55
C ASN A 223 -7.45 1.50 19.52
N THR A 224 -7.13 1.82 18.25
CA THR A 224 -7.06 0.85 17.16
C THR A 224 -5.90 -0.10 17.39
N ARG A 225 -6.18 -1.40 17.34
CA ARG A 225 -5.17 -2.45 17.50
C ARG A 225 -4.52 -2.73 16.17
N ILE A 226 -3.19 -2.72 16.14
CA ILE A 226 -2.40 -3.02 14.96
C ILE A 226 -1.45 -4.18 15.24
N THR A 227 -1.24 -5.03 14.24
CA THR A 227 -0.45 -6.26 14.37
C THR A 227 0.69 -6.29 13.37
N LEU A 228 1.91 -6.49 13.87
CA LEU A 228 3.07 -6.79 13.03
C LEU A 228 3.36 -8.28 13.06
N ASN A 229 3.42 -8.89 11.88
CA ASN A 229 3.96 -10.23 11.72
C ASN A 229 5.49 -10.12 11.71
N VAL A 230 6.11 -10.41 12.86
CA VAL A 230 7.55 -10.26 13.06
C VAL A 230 8.28 -11.51 12.59
N TRP A 231 9.12 -11.34 11.59
CA TRP A 231 10.00 -12.36 11.03
C TRP A 231 11.41 -12.17 11.59
N ASP A 232 11.80 -13.03 12.51
CA ASP A 232 13.14 -13.07 13.10
C ASP A 232 13.98 -14.15 12.42
N PHE A 233 14.97 -13.72 11.65
CA PHE A 233 15.85 -14.62 10.90
C PHE A 233 16.96 -15.19 11.79
N GLY A 234 17.20 -16.49 11.67
CA GLY A 234 18.33 -17.17 12.28
C GLY A 234 19.68 -16.52 11.94
N GLY A 235 20.61 -16.59 12.88
CA GLY A 235 21.94 -15.99 12.76
C GLY A 235 22.98 -16.82 11.99
N GLN A 236 22.58 -17.86 11.27
CA GLN A 236 23.52 -18.77 10.60
C GLN A 236 23.98 -18.16 9.25
N GLU A 237 25.27 -17.85 9.15
CA GLU A 237 25.92 -17.12 8.04
C GLU A 237 26.04 -17.93 6.72
N ILE A 238 25.66 -19.20 6.68
CA ILE A 238 25.78 -20.05 5.47
C ILE A 238 24.62 -19.78 4.48
N TYR A 239 23.69 -18.89 4.84
CA TYR A 239 22.37 -18.74 4.22
C TYR A 239 22.08 -17.37 3.61
N HIS A 240 23.13 -16.56 3.46
CA HIS A 240 23.03 -15.20 2.91
C HIS A 240 22.24 -15.14 1.60
N ALA A 241 22.42 -16.12 0.70
CA ALA A 241 21.69 -16.21 -0.57
C ALA A 241 20.23 -16.68 -0.45
N THR A 242 19.80 -17.30 0.66
CA THR A 242 18.41 -17.80 0.79
C THR A 242 17.48 -16.75 1.36
N HIS A 243 18.02 -15.75 2.07
CA HIS A 243 17.21 -14.66 2.62
C HIS A 243 16.45 -13.88 1.55
N GLN A 244 16.98 -13.75 0.33
CA GLN A 244 16.33 -13.06 -0.79
C GLN A 244 14.93 -13.60 -1.10
N PHE A 245 14.67 -14.90 -0.85
CA PHE A 245 13.36 -15.52 -1.09
C PHE A 245 12.28 -15.06 -0.09
N PHE A 246 12.68 -14.49 1.04
CA PHE A 246 11.77 -14.12 2.12
C PHE A 246 11.58 -12.61 2.26
N LEU A 247 12.40 -11.83 1.55
CA LEU A 247 12.29 -10.37 1.47
C LEU A 247 11.13 -10.00 0.56
N THR A 248 10.34 -9.03 1.01
CA THR A 248 9.13 -8.58 0.32
C THR A 248 9.02 -7.07 0.40
N ARG A 249 8.38 -6.48 -0.61
CA ARG A 249 7.94 -5.09 -0.61
C ARG A 249 6.87 -4.83 0.45
N HIS A 250 6.61 -3.56 0.74
CA HIS A 250 5.64 -3.09 1.73
C HIS A 250 5.83 -3.66 3.16
N ALA A 251 7.07 -3.97 3.54
CA ALA A 251 7.42 -4.42 4.87
C ALA A 251 8.25 -3.37 5.61
N LEU A 252 8.28 -3.41 6.94
CA LEU A 252 9.21 -2.61 7.74
C LEU A 252 10.47 -3.42 8.02
N TYR A 253 11.65 -2.89 7.70
CA TYR A 253 12.91 -3.57 7.95
C TYR A 253 13.61 -3.00 9.19
N VAL A 254 13.95 -3.87 10.13
CA VAL A 254 14.81 -3.56 11.27
C VAL A 254 16.15 -4.24 11.04
N LEU A 255 17.13 -3.45 10.59
CA LEU A 255 18.50 -3.89 10.39
C LEU A 255 19.28 -3.74 11.70
N VAL A 256 19.49 -4.86 12.39
CA VAL A 256 20.21 -4.91 13.65
C VAL A 256 21.71 -4.99 13.39
N TRP A 257 22.43 -4.08 14.04
CA TRP A 257 23.86 -3.91 13.89
C TRP A 257 24.56 -3.88 15.25
N ASP A 258 25.80 -4.37 15.30
CA ASP A 258 26.65 -4.40 16.50
C ASP A 258 28.11 -4.10 16.13
N ALA A 259 28.68 -3.08 16.76
CA ALA A 259 30.04 -2.61 16.52
C ALA A 259 31.14 -3.64 16.80
N LEU A 260 30.89 -4.63 17.67
CA LEU A 260 31.90 -5.63 18.05
C LEU A 260 31.98 -6.80 17.07
N GLN A 261 30.91 -7.07 16.32
CA GLN A 261 30.86 -8.17 15.35
C GLN A 261 31.38 -7.75 13.96
N GLU A 262 31.43 -6.46 13.66
CA GLU A 262 32.05 -5.90 12.46
C GLU A 262 33.56 -5.67 12.62
N GLY A 263 34.32 -6.76 12.55
CA GLY A 263 35.77 -6.69 12.34
C GLY A 263 36.12 -6.16 10.94
N GLY A 264 36.84 -5.04 10.88
CA GLY A 264 37.72 -4.60 9.77
C GLY A 264 37.08 -4.06 8.50
N TYR A 265 36.00 -4.66 8.01
CA TYR A 265 35.35 -4.27 6.75
C TYR A 265 33.92 -3.82 7.02
N ASP A 266 33.65 -2.55 6.72
CA ASP A 266 32.34 -1.89 6.73
C ASP A 266 31.31 -2.61 5.82
N ASP A 267 31.72 -3.58 4.99
CA ASP A 267 30.95 -4.18 3.89
C ASP A 267 29.69 -4.98 4.30
N ARG A 268 29.56 -5.42 5.57
CA ARG A 268 28.47 -6.31 5.98
C ARG A 268 27.14 -5.59 6.17
N ILE A 269 27.13 -4.37 6.67
CA ILE A 269 25.91 -3.55 6.67
C ILE A 269 25.49 -3.21 5.23
N TYR A 270 26.44 -2.89 4.34
CA TYR A 270 26.18 -2.61 2.92
C TYR A 270 25.59 -3.81 2.19
N TYR A 271 26.02 -5.03 2.51
CA TYR A 271 25.40 -6.25 1.98
C TYR A 271 23.88 -6.28 2.23
N TRP A 272 23.47 -6.09 3.49
CA TRP A 272 22.05 -6.10 3.85
C TRP A 272 21.29 -4.96 3.21
N LEU A 273 21.86 -3.74 3.22
CA LEU A 273 21.25 -2.58 2.57
C LEU A 273 21.06 -2.82 1.07
N ASN A 274 22.07 -3.31 0.36
CA ASN A 274 22.00 -3.62 -1.07
C ASN A 274 20.90 -4.64 -1.39
N ILE A 275 20.79 -5.70 -0.58
CA ILE A 275 19.78 -6.74 -0.80
C ILE A 275 18.38 -6.23 -0.48
N ILE A 276 18.19 -5.49 0.62
CA ILE A 276 16.88 -4.89 0.94
C ILE A 276 16.50 -3.93 -0.19
N THR A 277 17.42 -3.08 -0.66
CA THR A 277 17.14 -2.16 -1.77
C THR A 277 16.80 -2.88 -3.07
N ALA A 278 17.44 -4.01 -3.37
CA ALA A 278 17.15 -4.78 -4.59
C ALA A 278 15.77 -5.48 -4.57
N PHE A 279 15.33 -6.00 -3.42
CA PHE A 279 14.12 -6.83 -3.32
C PHE A 279 12.91 -6.11 -2.69
N ALA A 280 13.15 -5.03 -1.95
CA ALA A 280 12.15 -4.29 -1.18
C ALA A 280 12.36 -2.75 -1.31
N GLU A 281 12.46 -2.29 -2.55
CA GLU A 281 12.83 -0.91 -2.92
C GLU A 281 12.00 0.20 -2.24
N ASP A 282 10.75 -0.08 -1.93
CA ASP A 282 9.78 0.85 -1.35
C ASP A 282 9.65 0.74 0.18
N SER A 283 10.44 -0.14 0.79
CA SER A 283 10.26 -0.53 2.18
C SER A 283 11.19 0.26 3.11
N PRO A 284 10.65 0.90 4.18
CA PRO A 284 11.46 1.67 5.11
C PRO A 284 12.42 0.81 5.94
N ILE A 285 13.62 1.33 6.18
CA ILE A 285 14.68 0.68 6.96
C ILE A 285 14.95 1.47 8.25
N LEU A 286 14.92 0.75 9.38
CA LEU A 286 15.38 1.19 10.69
C LEU A 286 16.74 0.55 10.97
N ILE A 287 17.78 1.36 11.11
CA ILE A 287 19.08 0.88 11.60
C ILE A 287 19.06 0.86 13.12
N VAL A 288 19.19 -0.32 13.72
CA VAL A 288 19.22 -0.50 15.17
C VAL A 288 20.62 -0.92 15.60
N MET A 289 21.34 0.01 16.22
CA MET A 289 22.66 -0.23 16.80
C MET A 289 22.47 -0.81 18.20
N ASN A 290 22.51 -2.14 18.30
CA ASN A 290 22.28 -2.89 19.53
C ASN A 290 23.55 -2.93 20.40
N LYS A 291 23.40 -3.42 21.64
CA LYS A 291 24.47 -3.52 22.65
C LYS A 291 25.12 -2.18 22.96
N SER A 292 24.33 -1.11 22.98
CA SER A 292 24.80 0.22 23.35
C SER A 292 25.32 0.33 24.79
N ASP A 293 25.10 -0.69 25.62
CA ASP A 293 25.70 -0.86 26.94
C ASP A 293 27.19 -1.23 26.89
N GLN A 294 27.72 -1.51 25.70
CA GLN A 294 29.12 -1.88 25.44
C GLN A 294 29.80 -0.75 24.65
N GLN A 295 31.12 -0.61 24.79
CA GLN A 295 31.89 0.38 24.04
C GLN A 295 31.74 0.10 22.54
N SER A 296 31.13 1.03 21.81
CA SER A 296 30.74 0.86 20.41
C SER A 296 31.32 1.95 19.52
N ARG A 297 31.56 1.59 18.26
CA ARG A 297 31.85 2.53 17.17
C ARG A 297 30.54 3.06 16.60
N ASP A 298 30.60 4.25 16.02
CA ASP A 298 29.45 4.86 15.35
C ASP A 298 29.51 4.62 13.86
N LEU A 299 28.33 4.32 13.29
CA LEU A 299 28.13 4.27 11.85
C LEU A 299 28.10 5.69 11.27
N ASN A 300 28.66 5.88 10.08
CA ASN A 300 28.46 7.11 9.32
C ASN A 300 27.06 7.13 8.68
N LEU A 301 26.05 7.40 9.51
CA LEU A 301 24.64 7.41 9.11
C LEU A 301 24.34 8.47 8.03
N ALA A 302 25.11 9.55 7.97
CA ALA A 302 24.94 10.58 6.95
C ALA A 302 25.27 10.03 5.55
N ASN A 303 26.41 9.32 5.42
CA ASN A 303 26.78 8.66 4.17
C ASN A 303 25.79 7.55 3.81
N LEU A 304 25.42 6.70 4.79
CA LEU A 304 24.46 5.62 4.56
C LEU A 304 23.10 6.15 4.06
N ARG A 305 22.55 7.20 4.67
CA ARG A 305 21.28 7.79 4.22
C ARG A 305 21.37 8.44 2.83
N GLN A 306 22.54 8.96 2.47
CA GLN A 306 22.77 9.51 1.13
C GLN A 306 22.75 8.40 0.07
N GLN A 307 23.32 7.24 0.36
CA GLN A 307 23.33 6.09 -0.55
C GLN A 307 22.03 5.30 -0.53
N TYR A 308 21.36 5.24 0.62
CA TYR A 308 20.14 4.46 0.85
C TYR A 308 19.04 5.33 1.46
N PRO A 309 18.27 6.06 0.63
CA PRO A 309 17.18 6.92 1.09
C PRO A 309 16.06 6.19 1.86
N GLN A 310 15.98 4.85 1.73
CA GLN A 310 15.08 3.99 2.49
C GLN A 310 15.36 4.01 4.00
N ILE A 311 16.55 4.43 4.44
CA ILE A 311 16.89 4.55 5.85
C ILE A 311 16.18 5.76 6.46
N VAL A 312 14.99 5.52 7.01
CA VAL A 312 14.14 6.56 7.61
C VAL A 312 14.53 6.87 9.05
N ILE A 313 15.07 5.89 9.77
CA ILE A 313 15.32 5.98 11.22
C ILE A 313 16.61 5.24 11.60
N SER A 314 17.28 5.72 12.64
CA SER A 314 18.41 5.04 13.29
C SER A 314 18.33 5.20 14.80
N GLU A 315 18.52 4.13 15.57
CA GLU A 315 18.43 4.17 17.04
C GLU A 315 19.51 3.30 17.70
N LYS A 316 20.14 3.82 18.76
CA LYS A 316 21.04 3.05 19.63
C LYS A 316 20.24 2.45 20.78
N VAL A 317 20.34 1.14 20.98
CA VAL A 317 19.58 0.42 22.02
C VAL A 317 20.44 -0.63 22.72
N SER A 318 19.98 -1.07 23.89
CA SER A 318 20.49 -2.29 24.51
C SER A 318 19.35 -3.23 24.85
N ALA A 319 19.28 -4.35 24.14
CA ALA A 319 18.32 -5.42 24.46
C ALA A 319 18.52 -5.98 25.89
N ARG A 320 19.75 -5.92 26.40
CA ARG A 320 20.14 -6.48 27.71
C ARG A 320 19.49 -5.73 28.85
N ASN A 321 19.73 -4.42 28.94
CA ASN A 321 19.23 -3.57 30.04
C ASN A 321 17.96 -2.78 29.68
N GLY A 322 17.47 -2.86 28.44
CA GLY A 322 16.26 -2.15 28.00
C GLY A 322 16.48 -0.69 27.62
N ALA A 323 17.73 -0.20 27.56
CA ALA A 323 18.00 1.18 27.21
C ALA A 323 17.42 1.53 25.82
N ARG A 324 16.58 2.57 25.79
CA ARG A 324 15.93 3.15 24.60
C ARG A 324 15.01 2.19 23.82
N THR A 325 14.65 1.04 24.39
CA THR A 325 13.75 0.10 23.70
C THR A 325 12.33 0.63 23.58
N ASP A 326 11.86 1.43 24.54
CA ASP A 326 10.56 2.12 24.44
C ASP A 326 10.51 3.14 23.30
N SER A 327 11.60 3.90 23.13
CA SER A 327 11.73 4.84 22.01
C SER A 327 11.70 4.08 20.68
N LEU A 328 12.44 2.97 20.59
CA LEU A 328 12.42 2.09 19.41
C LEU A 328 11.02 1.51 19.15
N ARG A 329 10.28 1.08 20.18
CA ARG A 329 8.88 0.62 20.02
C ARG A 329 8.00 1.70 19.41
N ALA A 330 8.09 2.94 19.89
CA ALA A 330 7.32 4.06 19.37
C ALA A 330 7.68 4.39 17.92
N MET A 331 8.98 4.35 17.57
CA MET A 331 9.46 4.55 16.21
C MET A 331 8.97 3.47 15.24
N ILE A 332 9.05 2.19 15.64
CA ILE A 332 8.53 1.06 14.85
C ILE A 332 7.02 1.23 14.64
N CYS A 333 6.28 1.57 15.70
CA CYS A 333 4.83 1.76 15.63
C CYS A 333 4.45 2.86 14.61
N ARG A 334 5.11 4.00 14.69
CA ARG A 334 4.87 5.13 13.77
C ARG A 334 5.18 4.77 12.32
N GLN A 335 6.33 4.14 12.05
CA GLN A 335 6.70 3.75 10.69
C GLN A 335 5.82 2.65 10.12
N ALA A 336 5.39 1.69 10.96
CA ALA A 336 4.46 0.65 10.54
C ALA A 336 3.09 1.22 10.15
N TRP A 337 2.64 2.28 10.84
CA TRP A 337 1.34 2.92 10.55
C TRP A 337 1.26 3.52 9.15
N ASP A 338 2.38 4.03 8.65
CA ASP A 338 2.46 4.70 7.34
C ASP A 338 2.70 3.73 6.16
N LEU A 339 2.70 2.41 6.40
CA LEU A 339 2.91 1.42 5.34
C LEU A 339 1.69 1.29 4.40
N PRO A 340 1.88 1.03 3.09
CA PRO A 340 0.80 1.08 2.08
C PRO A 340 -0.41 0.15 2.30
N LEU A 341 -0.22 -0.98 2.99
CA LEU A 341 -1.30 -1.94 3.27
C LEU A 341 -2.01 -1.70 4.61
N MET A 342 -1.50 -0.77 5.43
CA MET A 342 -2.06 -0.47 6.73
C MET A 342 -3.42 0.23 6.58
N GLY A 343 -4.45 -0.28 7.25
CA GLY A 343 -5.79 0.32 7.18
C GLY A 343 -6.53 0.01 5.87
N THR A 344 -6.12 -1.01 5.13
CA THR A 344 -6.83 -1.45 3.93
C THR A 344 -8.09 -2.24 4.30
N PHE A 345 -9.21 -1.95 3.63
CA PHE A 345 -10.42 -2.76 3.79
C PHE A 345 -10.26 -4.09 3.08
N TRP A 346 -10.69 -5.18 3.72
CA TRP A 346 -10.75 -6.50 3.12
C TRP A 346 -12.20 -6.98 3.06
N PRO A 347 -12.72 -7.32 1.87
CA PRO A 347 -14.04 -7.95 1.73
C PRO A 347 -14.14 -9.28 2.50
N SER A 348 -15.34 -9.66 2.92
CA SER A 348 -15.59 -10.93 3.63
C SER A 348 -15.11 -12.16 2.86
N SER A 349 -15.14 -12.12 1.53
CA SER A 349 -14.60 -13.17 0.65
C SER A 349 -13.09 -13.35 0.79
N TRP A 350 -12.32 -12.26 0.89
CA TRP A 350 -10.87 -12.32 1.10
C TRP A 350 -10.52 -12.89 2.47
N LEU A 351 -11.26 -12.46 3.51
CA LEU A 351 -11.13 -12.99 4.87
C LEU A 351 -11.44 -14.48 4.93
N ALA A 352 -12.46 -14.95 4.19
CA ALA A 352 -12.80 -16.37 4.11
C ALA A 352 -11.68 -17.20 3.46
N VAL A 353 -11.08 -16.70 2.37
CA VAL A 353 -9.92 -17.34 1.73
C VAL A 353 -8.73 -17.36 2.68
N ARG A 354 -8.39 -16.23 3.32
CA ARG A 354 -7.31 -16.16 4.32
C ARG A 354 -7.48 -17.22 5.40
N LYS A 355 -8.66 -17.28 6.03
CA LYS A 355 -8.97 -18.26 7.09
C LYS A 355 -8.83 -19.70 6.59
N ALA A 356 -9.23 -19.99 5.35
CA ALA A 356 -9.09 -21.31 4.75
C ALA A 356 -7.62 -21.70 4.49
N LEU A 357 -6.76 -20.72 4.15
CA LEU A 357 -5.32 -20.94 3.97
C LEU A 357 -4.62 -21.16 5.32
N GLU A 358 -4.92 -20.34 6.33
CA GLU A 358 -4.32 -20.45 7.68
C GLU A 358 -4.72 -21.76 8.38
N SER A 359 -5.94 -22.24 8.15
CA SER A 359 -6.42 -23.52 8.70
C SER A 359 -5.99 -24.76 7.90
N ALA A 360 -5.28 -24.58 6.79
CA ALA A 360 -4.82 -25.70 5.98
C ALA A 360 -3.76 -26.52 6.74
N SER A 361 -3.95 -27.84 6.78
CA SER A 361 -2.96 -28.76 7.35
C SER A 361 -1.71 -28.92 6.48
N ARG A 362 -1.82 -28.65 5.18
CA ARG A 362 -0.72 -28.79 4.21
C ARG A 362 0.26 -27.63 4.30
N HIS A 363 1.51 -27.87 3.94
CA HIS A 363 2.55 -26.84 3.95
C HIS A 363 2.63 -26.04 2.64
N HIS A 364 2.21 -26.63 1.53
CA HIS A 364 2.15 -25.99 0.22
C HIS A 364 0.95 -26.53 -0.59
N ALA A 365 0.59 -25.81 -1.65
CA ALA A 365 -0.45 -26.20 -2.59
C ALA A 365 -0.17 -25.66 -4.00
N PRO A 366 -0.61 -26.36 -5.07
CA PRO A 366 -0.59 -25.79 -6.41
C PRO A 366 -1.45 -24.52 -6.50
N TYR A 367 -1.03 -23.55 -7.30
CA TYR A 367 -1.75 -22.28 -7.52
C TYR A 367 -3.17 -22.49 -8.02
N GLU A 368 -3.39 -23.49 -8.87
CA GLU A 368 -4.73 -23.88 -9.36
C GLU A 368 -5.70 -24.25 -8.23
N LYS A 369 -5.20 -24.86 -7.15
CA LYS A 369 -6.03 -25.19 -5.97
C LYS A 369 -6.43 -23.92 -5.21
N TYR A 370 -5.53 -22.94 -5.16
CA TYR A 370 -5.82 -21.62 -4.61
C TYR A 370 -6.86 -20.87 -5.45
N LEU A 371 -6.72 -20.88 -6.78
CA LEU A 371 -7.71 -20.28 -7.68
C LEU A 371 -9.10 -20.89 -7.47
N ARG A 372 -9.21 -22.22 -7.35
CA ARG A 372 -10.48 -22.89 -7.02
C ARG A 372 -11.05 -22.50 -5.66
N LEU A 373 -10.20 -22.22 -4.67
CA LEU A 373 -10.64 -21.71 -3.37
C LEU A 373 -11.19 -20.28 -3.50
N CYS A 374 -10.50 -19.42 -4.26
CA CYS A 374 -10.93 -18.06 -4.56
C CYS A 374 -12.26 -18.04 -5.33
N GLU A 375 -12.40 -18.87 -6.36
CA GLU A 375 -13.63 -18.98 -7.16
C GLU A 375 -14.83 -19.37 -6.30
N LYS A 376 -14.66 -20.32 -5.37
CA LYS A 376 -15.70 -20.69 -4.39
C LYS A 376 -16.10 -19.54 -3.46
N ALA A 377 -15.19 -18.61 -3.20
CA ALA A 377 -15.46 -17.38 -2.46
C ALA A 377 -15.97 -16.24 -3.35
N GLY A 378 -16.20 -16.49 -4.65
CA GLY A 378 -16.66 -15.51 -5.62
C GLY A 378 -15.58 -14.52 -6.06
N ILE A 379 -14.30 -14.87 -5.94
CA ILE A 379 -13.14 -14.06 -6.31
C ILE A 379 -12.66 -14.51 -7.70
N GLY A 380 -12.59 -13.58 -8.65
CA GLY A 380 -12.09 -13.86 -10.00
C GLY A 380 -10.56 -13.98 -10.03
N GLU A 381 -10.01 -14.51 -11.12
CA GLU A 381 -8.57 -14.83 -11.23
C GLU A 381 -7.64 -13.62 -11.01
N ARG A 382 -7.94 -12.46 -11.60
CA ARG A 382 -7.12 -11.24 -11.42
C ARG A 382 -7.10 -10.77 -9.97
N GLU A 383 -8.27 -10.75 -9.34
CA GLU A 383 -8.43 -10.39 -7.92
C GLU A 383 -7.77 -11.42 -7.01
N ALA A 384 -7.80 -12.71 -7.38
CA ALA A 384 -7.07 -13.77 -6.68
C ALA A 384 -5.55 -13.56 -6.77
N GLY A 385 -5.02 -13.12 -7.91
CA GLY A 385 -3.61 -12.70 -8.01
C GLY A 385 -3.26 -11.59 -7.01
N THR A 386 -4.09 -10.55 -6.94
CA THR A 386 -3.91 -9.44 -5.96
C THR A 386 -3.96 -9.92 -4.52
N LEU A 387 -4.99 -10.71 -4.18
CA LEU A 387 -5.13 -11.26 -2.83
C LEU A 387 -3.93 -12.14 -2.46
N SER A 388 -3.44 -12.96 -3.38
CA SER A 388 -2.26 -13.78 -3.15
C SER A 388 -1.03 -12.92 -2.88
N GLN A 389 -0.84 -11.83 -3.63
CA GLN A 389 0.27 -10.90 -3.41
C GLN A 389 0.16 -10.19 -2.05
N TYR A 390 -1.05 -9.80 -1.64
CA TYR A 390 -1.30 -9.21 -0.33
C TYR A 390 -0.98 -10.17 0.81
N LEU A 391 -1.46 -11.40 0.72
CA LEU A 391 -1.16 -12.45 1.69
C LEU A 391 0.35 -12.74 1.76
N HIS A 392 1.05 -12.65 0.63
CA HIS A 392 2.51 -12.77 0.57
C HIS A 392 3.22 -11.61 1.27
N ASN A 393 2.82 -10.36 1.00
CA ASN A 393 3.40 -9.16 1.60
C ASN A 393 3.15 -9.10 3.12
N LEU A 394 1.99 -9.60 3.59
CA LEU A 394 1.68 -9.75 5.01
C LEU A 394 2.46 -10.90 5.69
N GLY A 395 3.10 -11.77 4.90
CA GLY A 395 3.82 -12.95 5.39
C GLY A 395 2.90 -14.08 5.86
N ILE A 396 1.65 -14.12 5.40
CA ILE A 396 0.71 -15.21 5.70
C ILE A 396 1.01 -16.44 4.84
N ILE A 397 1.35 -16.22 3.57
CA ILE A 397 1.78 -17.24 2.63
C ILE A 397 3.07 -16.80 1.92
N MET A 398 3.69 -17.68 1.13
CA MET A 398 4.69 -17.28 0.15
C MET A 398 4.27 -17.68 -1.25
N HIS A 399 4.29 -16.73 -2.17
CA HIS A 399 3.95 -16.97 -3.57
C HIS A 399 4.78 -16.06 -4.48
N PHE A 400 5.54 -16.68 -5.37
CA PHE A 400 6.49 -16.01 -6.25
C PHE A 400 5.89 -15.81 -7.64
N HIS A 401 4.94 -14.89 -7.78
CA HIS A 401 4.19 -14.68 -9.03
C HIS A 401 5.06 -14.45 -10.27
N ASN A 402 6.20 -13.78 -10.10
CA ASN A 402 7.09 -13.40 -11.20
C ASN A 402 8.15 -14.46 -11.51
N ASP A 403 8.22 -15.54 -10.72
CA ASP A 403 9.20 -16.60 -10.91
C ASP A 403 8.60 -17.72 -11.78
N PRO A 404 9.17 -18.03 -12.96
CA PRO A 404 8.61 -19.02 -13.86
C PRO A 404 8.50 -20.43 -13.30
N LEU A 405 9.34 -20.79 -12.31
CA LEU A 405 9.38 -22.11 -11.69
C LEU A 405 8.48 -22.19 -10.45
N LEU A 406 8.31 -21.07 -9.74
CA LEU A 406 7.61 -21.04 -8.45
C LEU A 406 6.19 -20.44 -8.52
N LYS A 407 5.81 -19.76 -9.62
CA LYS A 407 4.48 -19.16 -9.81
C LYS A 407 3.30 -20.13 -9.69
N ASP A 408 3.54 -21.42 -9.87
CA ASP A 408 2.49 -22.45 -9.81
C ASP A 408 2.40 -23.10 -8.41
N THR A 409 3.17 -22.62 -7.43
CA THR A 409 3.20 -23.14 -6.07
C THR A 409 2.99 -22.05 -5.03
N ILE A 410 2.01 -22.24 -4.15
CA ILE A 410 1.84 -21.43 -2.94
C ILE A 410 2.38 -22.21 -1.74
N ILE A 411 3.28 -21.60 -1.00
CA ILE A 411 3.72 -22.08 0.31
C ILE A 411 2.78 -21.50 1.37
N LEU A 412 2.03 -22.37 2.03
CA LEU A 412 1.00 -22.01 3.02
C LEU A 412 1.59 -21.80 4.42
N LYS A 413 2.72 -22.46 4.71
CA LYS A 413 3.45 -22.31 5.97
C LYS A 413 4.85 -21.80 5.67
N PRO A 414 5.12 -20.50 5.86
CA PRO A 414 6.41 -19.94 5.54
C PRO A 414 7.59 -20.62 6.24
N GLU A 415 7.42 -21.03 7.50
CA GLU A 415 8.43 -21.75 8.28
C GLU A 415 8.81 -23.08 7.62
N TRP A 416 7.86 -23.76 6.98
CA TRP A 416 8.19 -24.97 6.23
C TRP A 416 9.04 -24.67 5.00
N GLY A 417 8.73 -23.60 4.27
CA GLY A 417 9.49 -23.21 3.08
C GLY A 417 10.93 -22.86 3.43
N THR A 418 11.12 -22.20 4.57
CA THR A 418 12.45 -21.89 5.09
C THR A 418 13.18 -23.16 5.50
N ASP A 419 12.53 -24.01 6.31
CA ASP A 419 13.12 -25.26 6.82
C ASP A 419 13.51 -26.22 5.70
N ALA A 420 12.72 -26.27 4.62
CA ALA A 420 13.03 -27.09 3.45
C ALA A 420 14.36 -26.66 2.81
N VAL A 421 14.57 -25.36 2.63
CA VAL A 421 15.81 -24.82 2.07
C VAL A 421 17.00 -25.09 3.00
N TYR A 422 16.82 -24.87 4.32
CA TYR A 422 17.86 -25.17 5.32
C TYR A 422 18.26 -26.65 5.32
N LYS A 423 17.28 -27.56 5.31
CA LYS A 423 17.55 -29.01 5.31
C LYS A 423 18.36 -29.49 4.12
N VAL A 424 18.14 -28.92 2.93
CA VAL A 424 18.89 -29.27 1.72
C VAL A 424 20.33 -28.79 1.80
N LEU A 425 20.55 -27.58 2.34
CA LEU A 425 21.87 -26.97 2.44
C LEU A 425 22.72 -27.54 3.58
N ASP A 426 22.11 -27.89 4.71
CA ASP A 426 22.75 -28.55 5.87
C ASP A 426 22.88 -30.07 5.73
N ALA A 427 22.37 -30.66 4.63
CA ALA A 427 22.40 -32.09 4.43
C ALA A 427 23.86 -32.60 4.44
N GLN A 428 24.22 -33.39 5.46
CA GLN A 428 25.57 -33.96 5.64
C GLN A 428 26.13 -34.61 4.36
N PRO A 429 25.34 -35.37 3.56
CA PRO A 429 25.82 -35.90 2.28
C PRO A 429 26.18 -34.81 1.25
N VAL A 430 25.45 -33.69 1.22
CA VAL A 430 25.72 -32.55 0.34
C VAL A 430 26.98 -31.82 0.79
N CYS A 431 27.14 -31.57 2.10
CA CYS A 431 28.37 -31.01 2.67
C CYS A 431 29.59 -31.90 2.36
N GLY A 432 29.45 -33.22 2.55
CA GLY A 432 30.50 -34.20 2.25
C GLY A 432 30.89 -34.27 0.78
N ARG A 433 29.98 -33.93 -0.13
CA ARG A 433 30.23 -33.82 -1.59
C ARG A 433 30.57 -32.40 -2.04
N LYS A 434 30.99 -31.51 -1.14
CA LYS A 434 31.35 -30.12 -1.44
C LYS A 434 30.24 -29.35 -2.18
N GLY A 435 28.98 -29.58 -1.81
CA GLY A 435 27.83 -28.86 -2.37
C GLY A 435 27.18 -29.51 -3.60
N ILE A 436 27.62 -30.71 -4.03
CA ILE A 436 26.94 -31.43 -5.11
C ILE A 436 25.65 -32.07 -4.57
N LEU A 437 24.52 -31.56 -5.03
CA LEU A 437 23.17 -32.04 -4.73
C LEU A 437 22.71 -33.04 -5.78
N HIS A 438 22.24 -34.22 -5.36
CA HIS A 438 21.60 -35.19 -6.24
C HIS A 438 20.12 -35.34 -5.89
N THR A 439 19.33 -35.86 -6.82
CA THR A 439 17.88 -36.07 -6.63
C THR A 439 17.53 -37.00 -5.47
N LYS A 440 18.44 -37.88 -5.07
CA LYS A 440 18.25 -38.79 -3.90
C LYS A 440 18.41 -38.10 -2.55
N ASP A 441 18.90 -36.85 -2.54
CA ASP A 441 19.08 -36.04 -1.34
C ASP A 441 17.88 -35.11 -1.07
N LEU A 442 16.95 -35.04 -2.04
CA LEU A 442 15.65 -34.39 -1.97
C LEU A 442 14.59 -35.40 -1.50
#